data_AF-A0AAD7Q032-F1
#
_entry.id   AF-A0AAD7Q032-F1
#
_cell.length_a   1.000
_cell.length_b   1.000
_cell.length_c   1.000
_cell.angle_alpha   90.00
_cell.angle_beta   90.00
_cell.angle_gamma   90.00
#
_symmetry.space_group_name_H-M   'P 1'
#
loop_
_entity.id
_entity.type
_entity.pdbx_description
1 polymer ?
#
loop_
_entity_poly.entity_id
_entity_poly.type
_entity_poly.pdbx_seq_one_letter_code
_entity_poly.pdbx_strand_id
1 'polypeptide(L)'
;MRNLVIQHPEVRVPEDVTDSVRYAWKSLRIPVILPLLQLAAILCSGMSLMLFADRVYMAVVIVWVKLMGRKRYTKYNLDALKEDLEISKSYPMVLIQIPMSNEKEVYKLSIGAACGLSWPSDRLIVQVLDDSTNAVLRELVELECHKWKERGVNVKYETRNNQNGYKAGALIEGLEKQYVTDCEFVVIFDADFQPNEDFLWRTIPYLIKNPELGLVQAR
;
A
#
# COMPACT_ATOMS: atom_id res chain seq x y z
N MET A 1 20.78 -56.09 84.10
CA MET A 1 20.87 -54.63 84.37
C MET A 1 22.09 -54.07 83.64
N ARG A 2 21.89 -53.58 82.41
CA ARG A 2 22.81 -52.68 81.70
C ARG A 2 21.95 -51.75 80.86
N ASN A 3 22.30 -50.46 80.91
CA ASN A 3 21.42 -49.33 80.64
C ASN A 3 20.98 -49.24 79.18
N LEU A 4 19.70 -48.95 78.97
CA LEU A 4 19.14 -48.48 77.71
C LEU A 4 19.62 -47.04 77.48
N VAL A 5 20.58 -46.87 76.58
CA VAL A 5 20.95 -45.55 76.05
C VAL A 5 19.95 -45.22 74.94
N ILE A 6 19.04 -44.30 75.24
CA ILE A 6 18.11 -43.73 74.25
C ILE A 6 18.95 -42.78 73.38
N GLN A 7 19.25 -43.20 72.14
CA GLN A 7 19.75 -42.29 71.12
C GLN A 7 18.59 -41.44 70.60
N HIS A 8 18.60 -40.16 70.93
CA HIS A 8 17.72 -39.17 70.29
C HIS A 8 18.09 -39.05 68.81
N PRO A 9 17.11 -38.96 67.89
CA PRO A 9 17.39 -38.66 66.50
C PRO A 9 17.91 -37.22 66.42
N GLU A 10 19.18 -37.09 66.02
CA GLU A 10 19.81 -35.80 65.77
C GLU A 10 19.13 -35.19 64.53
N VAL A 11 18.18 -34.29 64.77
CA VAL A 11 17.56 -33.47 63.73
C VAL A 11 18.64 -32.51 63.22
N ARG A 12 19.29 -32.88 62.11
CA ARG A 12 20.20 -31.96 61.40
C ARG A 12 19.40 -30.77 60.91
N VAL A 13 19.60 -29.64 61.56
CA VAL A 13 19.17 -28.33 61.08
C VAL A 13 20.04 -27.99 59.85
N PRO A 14 19.48 -27.53 58.72
CA PRO A 14 20.29 -27.21 57.54
C PRO A 14 21.16 -25.99 57.84
N GLU A 15 22.48 -26.17 57.91
CA GLU A 15 23.43 -25.12 58.26
C GLU A 15 23.89 -24.26 57.06
N ASP A 16 23.26 -24.41 55.89
CA ASP A 16 23.66 -23.67 54.70
C ASP A 16 22.46 -23.17 53.89
N VAL A 17 22.37 -21.84 53.73
CA VAL A 17 21.30 -21.15 52.96
C VAL A 17 21.24 -21.72 51.53
N THR A 18 22.40 -22.11 51.00
CA THR A 18 22.58 -22.75 49.71
C THR A 18 21.84 -24.08 49.59
N ASP A 19 21.81 -24.91 50.64
CA ASP A 19 21.12 -26.20 50.62
C ASP A 19 19.60 -26.07 50.74
N SER A 20 19.12 -25.08 51.51
CA SER A 20 17.70 -24.75 51.60
C SER A 20 17.15 -24.25 50.25
N VAL A 21 17.88 -23.34 49.60
CA VAL A 21 17.55 -22.85 48.25
C VAL A 21 17.58 -23.99 47.23
N ARG A 22 18.56 -24.91 47.33
CA ARG A 22 18.69 -26.05 46.41
C ARG A 22 17.57 -27.08 46.59
N TYR A 23 17.11 -27.30 47.82
CA TYR A 23 15.97 -28.17 48.12
C TYR A 23 14.65 -27.55 47.65
N ALA A 24 14.43 -26.26 47.94
CA ALA A 24 13.27 -25.52 47.45
C ALA A 24 13.22 -25.51 45.90
N TRP A 25 14.37 -25.31 45.25
CA TRP A 25 14.50 -25.38 43.80
C TRP A 25 14.16 -26.77 43.25
N LYS A 26 14.67 -27.85 43.84
CA LYS A 26 14.30 -29.22 43.42
C LYS A 26 12.82 -29.51 43.62
N SER A 27 12.24 -29.04 44.73
CA SER A 27 10.83 -29.24 45.09
C SER A 27 9.87 -28.48 44.16
N LEU A 28 10.25 -27.29 43.69
CA LEU A 28 9.46 -26.49 42.73
C LEU A 28 9.71 -26.89 41.26
N ARG A 29 10.94 -27.24 40.91
CA ARG A 29 11.35 -27.46 39.50
C ARG A 29 10.59 -28.62 38.85
N ILE A 30 10.43 -29.73 39.57
CA ILE A 30 9.86 -30.96 39.00
C ILE A 30 8.33 -30.88 38.85
N PRO A 31 7.55 -30.51 39.88
CA PRO A 31 6.08 -30.50 39.77
C PRO A 31 5.50 -29.24 39.13
N VAL A 32 6.23 -28.13 39.09
CA VAL A 32 5.71 -26.84 38.57
C VAL A 32 6.43 -26.40 37.30
N ILE A 33 7.75 -26.24 37.34
CA ILE A 33 8.49 -25.66 36.20
C ILE A 33 8.51 -26.62 35.00
N LEU A 34 8.76 -27.91 35.23
CA LEU A 34 8.85 -28.90 34.15
C LEU A 34 7.54 -29.08 33.36
N PRO A 35 6.34 -29.26 33.97
CA PRO A 35 5.10 -29.36 33.21
C PRO A 35 4.71 -28.06 32.53
N LEU A 36 5.02 -26.90 33.14
CA LEU A 36 4.80 -25.60 32.49
C LEU A 36 5.67 -25.44 31.24
N LEU A 37 6.95 -25.83 31.31
CA LEU A 37 7.85 -25.80 30.15
C LEU A 37 7.43 -26.82 29.08
N GLN A 38 6.98 -28.01 29.46
CA GLN A 38 6.45 -29.01 28.53
C GLN A 38 5.19 -28.50 27.82
N LEU A 39 4.26 -27.89 28.56
CA LEU A 39 3.05 -27.28 28.00
C LEU A 39 3.42 -26.15 27.03
N ALA A 40 4.34 -25.26 27.43
CA ALA A 40 4.83 -24.20 26.55
C ALA A 40 5.50 -24.76 25.28
N ALA A 41 6.32 -25.81 25.40
CA ALA A 41 6.96 -26.46 24.26
C ALA A 41 5.94 -27.12 23.31
N ILE A 42 4.89 -27.74 23.84
CA ILE A 42 3.79 -28.33 23.06
C ILE A 42 3.02 -27.22 22.33
N LEU A 43 2.69 -26.12 23.02
CA LEU A 43 2.02 -24.98 22.42
C LEU A 43 2.86 -24.36 21.30
N CYS A 44 4.15 -24.11 21.54
CA CYS A 44 5.07 -23.59 20.54
C CYS A 44 5.18 -24.53 19.32
N SER A 45 5.26 -25.84 19.56
CA SER A 45 5.32 -26.84 18.49
C SER A 45 4.02 -26.85 17.67
N GLY A 46 2.86 -26.76 18.34
CA GLY A 46 1.56 -26.65 17.68
C GLY A 46 1.43 -25.40 16.82
N MET A 47 1.84 -24.23 17.35
CA MET A 47 1.84 -22.97 16.59
C MET A 47 2.81 -23.02 15.40
N SER A 48 3.99 -23.61 15.57
CA SER A 48 4.96 -23.77 14.49
C SER A 48 4.42 -24.66 13.36
N LEU A 49 3.77 -25.78 13.72
CA LEU A 49 3.11 -26.67 12.76
C LEU A 49 1.96 -25.98 12.02
N MET A 50 1.14 -25.21 12.73
CA MET A 50 0.05 -24.44 12.12
C MET A 50 0.57 -23.42 11.11
N LEU A 51 1.60 -22.64 11.46
CA LEU A 51 2.23 -21.68 10.55
C LEU A 51 2.88 -22.38 9.36
N PHE A 52 3.54 -23.52 9.59
CA PHE A 52 4.11 -24.32 8.50
C PHE A 52 3.04 -24.82 7.53
N ALA A 53 1.92 -25.34 8.06
CA ALA A 53 0.79 -25.79 7.26
C ALA A 53 0.19 -24.66 6.41
N ASP A 54 0.02 -23.46 6.98
CA ASP A 54 -0.45 -22.28 6.24
C ASP A 54 0.50 -21.88 5.10
N ARG A 55 1.82 -21.92 5.36
CA ARG A 55 2.84 -21.65 4.33
C ARG A 55 2.84 -22.70 3.23
N VAL A 56 2.70 -23.98 3.58
CA VAL A 56 2.59 -25.07 2.60
C VAL A 56 1.32 -24.92 1.78
N TYR A 57 0.18 -24.61 2.42
CA TYR A 57 -1.08 -24.36 1.73
C TYR A 57 -0.95 -23.21 0.72
N MET A 58 -0.41 -22.06 1.14
CA MET A 58 -0.17 -20.92 0.25
C MET A 58 0.78 -21.27 -0.90
N ALA A 59 1.84 -22.03 -0.64
CA ALA A 59 2.76 -22.49 -1.68
C ALA A 59 2.07 -23.40 -2.71
N VAL A 60 1.26 -24.37 -2.24
CA VAL A 60 0.47 -25.25 -3.10
C VAL A 60 -0.51 -24.45 -3.96
N VAL A 61 -1.22 -23.48 -3.37
CA VAL A 61 -2.14 -22.59 -4.12
C VAL A 61 -1.39 -21.78 -5.17
N ILE A 62 -0.24 -21.19 -4.84
CA ILE A 62 0.57 -20.41 -5.80
C ILE A 62 1.05 -21.30 -6.95
N VAL A 63 1.56 -22.50 -6.64
CA VAL A 63 2.02 -23.47 -7.65
C VAL A 63 0.84 -23.90 -8.53
N TRP A 64 -0.31 -24.22 -7.93
CA TRP A 64 -1.54 -24.56 -8.65
C TRP A 64 -1.97 -23.43 -9.59
N VAL A 65 -2.03 -22.19 -9.12
CA VAL A 65 -2.39 -21.02 -9.93
C VAL A 65 -1.40 -20.81 -11.07
N LYS A 66 -0.10 -20.96 -10.83
CA LYS A 66 0.94 -20.87 -11.87
C LYS A 66 0.82 -21.99 -12.90
N LEU A 67 0.60 -23.23 -12.46
CA LEU A 67 0.45 -24.42 -13.32
C LEU A 67 -0.83 -24.36 -14.16
N MET A 68 -1.93 -23.87 -13.59
CA MET A 68 -3.17 -23.65 -14.35
C MET A 68 -3.00 -22.63 -15.48
N GLY A 69 -1.87 -21.92 -15.55
CA GLY A 69 -1.48 -21.18 -16.73
C GLY A 69 -2.53 -20.17 -17.17
N ARG A 70 -3.40 -19.72 -16.25
CA ARG A 70 -4.36 -18.63 -16.47
C ARG A 70 -3.53 -17.37 -16.58
N LYS A 71 -2.87 -17.23 -17.73
CA LYS A 71 -2.32 -15.97 -18.13
C LYS A 71 -3.48 -15.00 -18.05
N ARG A 72 -3.29 -13.89 -17.34
CA ARG A 72 -4.18 -12.74 -17.40
C ARG A 72 -4.00 -12.09 -18.78
N TYR A 73 -4.27 -12.86 -19.83
CA TYR A 73 -4.37 -12.34 -21.18
C TYR A 73 -5.63 -11.52 -21.17
N THR A 74 -5.41 -10.24 -21.34
CA THR A 74 -6.47 -9.31 -21.59
C THR A 74 -7.14 -9.73 -22.89
N LYS A 75 -8.45 -9.96 -22.83
CA LYS A 75 -9.26 -10.39 -23.98
C LYS A 75 -9.20 -9.38 -25.14
N TYR A 76 -8.79 -8.14 -24.84
CA TYR A 76 -8.81 -7.02 -25.75
C TYR A 76 -7.51 -6.91 -26.53
N ASN A 77 -7.62 -6.84 -27.85
CA ASN A 77 -6.53 -6.42 -28.72
C ASN A 77 -6.35 -4.90 -28.59
N LEU A 78 -5.43 -4.48 -27.71
CA LEU A 78 -5.18 -3.07 -27.43
C LEU A 78 -4.54 -2.36 -28.62
N ASP A 79 -3.68 -3.04 -29.36
CA ASP A 79 -2.95 -2.47 -30.50
C ASP A 79 -3.92 -2.09 -31.61
N ALA A 80 -4.89 -2.96 -31.93
CA ALA A 80 -5.94 -2.65 -32.89
C ALA A 80 -6.81 -1.46 -32.45
N LEU A 81 -7.14 -1.35 -31.15
CA LEU A 81 -7.90 -0.18 -30.67
C LEU A 81 -7.07 1.10 -30.75
N LYS A 82 -5.77 1.02 -30.47
CA LYS A 82 -4.88 2.17 -30.62
C LYS A 82 -4.86 2.65 -32.06
N GLU A 83 -4.70 1.76 -33.02
CA GLU A 83 -4.79 2.08 -34.45
C GLU A 83 -6.14 2.71 -34.81
N ASP A 84 -7.26 2.13 -34.34
CA ASP A 84 -8.60 2.67 -34.57
C ASP A 84 -8.76 4.11 -34.03
N LEU A 85 -8.25 4.38 -32.82
CA LEU A 85 -8.27 5.71 -32.20
C LEU A 85 -7.38 6.71 -32.94
N GLU A 86 -6.22 6.28 -33.41
CA GLU A 86 -5.31 7.11 -34.20
C GLU A 86 -5.91 7.47 -35.56
N ILE A 87 -6.58 6.53 -36.22
CA ILE A 87 -7.26 6.74 -37.52
C ILE A 87 -8.49 7.64 -37.35
N SER A 88 -9.37 7.32 -36.39
CA SER A 88 -10.63 8.04 -36.17
C SER A 88 -10.43 9.41 -35.50
N LYS A 89 -9.30 9.61 -34.81
CA LYS A 89 -9.02 10.76 -33.93
C LYS A 89 -10.08 10.97 -32.83
N SER A 90 -10.81 9.90 -32.48
CA SER A 90 -11.89 9.93 -31.51
C SER A 90 -11.40 9.60 -30.10
N TYR A 91 -10.47 10.40 -29.59
CA TYR A 91 -9.93 10.20 -28.24
C TYR A 91 -10.88 10.75 -27.17
N PRO A 92 -11.16 9.99 -26.10
CA PRO A 92 -11.92 10.51 -24.99
C PRO A 92 -11.17 11.60 -24.24
N MET A 93 -11.92 12.52 -23.65
CA MET A 93 -11.36 13.53 -22.75
C MET A 93 -10.94 12.87 -21.42
N VAL A 94 -9.68 13.06 -21.02
CA VAL A 94 -9.13 12.49 -19.79
C VAL A 94 -8.69 13.61 -18.85
N LEU A 95 -9.23 13.59 -17.62
CA LEU A 95 -8.75 14.39 -16.50
C LEU A 95 -7.67 13.60 -15.75
N ILE A 96 -6.53 14.23 -15.48
CA ILE A 96 -5.53 13.75 -14.53
C ILE A 96 -5.59 14.63 -13.28
N GLN A 97 -5.86 14.04 -12.12
CA GLN A 97 -5.81 14.73 -10.84
C GLN A 97 -4.54 14.37 -10.07
N ILE A 98 -3.83 15.39 -9.60
CA ILE A 98 -2.64 15.25 -8.77
C ILE A 98 -2.88 16.02 -7.46
N PRO A 99 -3.42 15.38 -6.41
CA PRO A 99 -3.52 15.98 -5.09
C PRO A 99 -2.15 16.11 -4.43
N MET A 100 -1.80 17.32 -4.01
CA MET A 100 -0.53 17.67 -3.38
C MET A 100 -0.77 18.31 -2.00
N SER A 101 0.07 17.96 -1.03
CA SER A 101 0.08 18.65 0.27
C SER A 101 1.50 18.67 0.84
N ASN A 102 2.15 19.83 0.77
CA ASN A 102 3.51 20.08 1.21
C ASN A 102 4.61 19.24 0.50
N GLU A 103 4.40 18.94 -0.78
CA GLU A 103 5.23 18.02 -1.59
C GLU A 103 6.42 18.68 -2.29
N LYS A 104 7.32 19.28 -1.49
CA LYS A 104 8.43 20.11 -2.00
C LYS A 104 9.42 19.39 -2.92
N GLU A 105 9.67 18.11 -2.68
CA GLU A 105 10.73 17.38 -3.37
C GLU A 105 10.27 16.76 -4.69
N VAL A 106 8.97 16.47 -4.80
CA VAL A 106 8.43 15.63 -5.88
C VAL A 106 7.53 16.39 -6.86
N TYR A 107 7.02 17.59 -6.52
CA TYR A 107 6.04 18.30 -7.35
C TYR A 107 6.47 18.47 -8.81
N LYS A 108 7.74 18.82 -9.08
CA LYS A 108 8.24 19.00 -10.45
C LYS A 108 8.22 17.70 -11.25
N LEU A 109 8.64 16.62 -10.61
CA LEU A 109 8.73 15.31 -11.26
C LEU A 109 7.33 14.76 -11.54
N SER A 110 6.41 14.89 -10.59
CA SER A 110 5.03 14.41 -10.74
C SER A 110 4.25 15.21 -11.78
N ILE A 111 4.30 16.55 -11.73
CA ILE A 111 3.67 17.41 -12.76
C ILE A 111 4.29 17.13 -14.12
N GLY A 112 5.62 17.03 -14.19
CA GLY A 112 6.33 16.73 -15.43
C GLY A 112 5.94 15.38 -16.03
N ALA A 113 5.86 14.32 -15.21
CA ALA A 113 5.46 13.00 -15.66
C ALA A 113 4.01 12.97 -16.15
N ALA A 114 3.08 13.62 -15.43
CA ALA A 114 1.69 13.72 -15.85
C ALA A 114 1.51 14.54 -17.15
N CYS A 115 2.22 15.65 -17.29
CA CYS A 115 2.21 16.46 -18.51
C CYS A 115 2.92 15.79 -19.70
N GLY A 116 3.80 14.83 -19.43
CA GLY A 116 4.53 14.05 -20.44
C GLY A 116 3.82 12.79 -20.91
N LEU A 117 2.59 12.54 -20.47
CA LEU A 117 1.82 11.38 -20.92
C LEU A 117 1.52 11.44 -22.41
N SER A 118 1.67 10.30 -23.09
CA SER A 118 1.41 10.15 -24.52
C SER A 118 -0.10 10.10 -24.78
N TRP A 119 -0.71 11.28 -24.88
CA TRP A 119 -2.11 11.48 -25.21
C TRP A 119 -2.27 12.82 -25.95
N PRO A 120 -3.27 13.00 -26.82
CA PRO A 120 -3.48 14.29 -27.49
C PRO A 120 -3.69 15.42 -26.47
N SER A 121 -2.92 16.50 -26.59
CA SER A 121 -2.92 17.62 -25.63
C SER A 121 -4.27 18.35 -25.54
N ASP A 122 -5.06 18.32 -26.60
CA ASP A 122 -6.43 18.85 -26.65
C ASP A 122 -7.46 17.93 -25.95
N ARG A 123 -7.06 16.69 -25.63
CA ARG A 123 -7.88 15.65 -25.00
C ARG A 123 -7.42 15.29 -23.60
N LEU A 124 -6.48 16.07 -23.06
CA LEU A 124 -5.87 15.87 -21.75
C LEU A 124 -6.02 17.13 -20.91
N ILE A 125 -6.44 16.99 -19.65
CA ILE A 125 -6.43 18.06 -18.67
C ILE A 125 -5.65 17.58 -17.45
N VAL A 126 -4.57 18.28 -17.09
CA VAL A 126 -3.81 18.00 -15.87
C VAL A 126 -4.26 18.99 -14.79
N GLN A 127 -4.90 18.49 -13.74
CA GLN A 127 -5.39 19.26 -12.61
C GLN A 127 -4.52 18.99 -11.38
N VAL A 128 -3.76 20.00 -10.97
CA VAL A 128 -2.95 19.98 -9.76
C VAL A 128 -3.78 20.61 -8.64
N LEU A 129 -4.08 19.80 -7.61
CA LEU A 129 -4.88 20.20 -6.47
C LEU A 129 -3.96 20.41 -5.26
N ASP A 130 -3.59 21.67 -4.98
CA ASP A 130 -2.59 21.99 -3.96
C ASP A 130 -3.22 22.47 -2.65
N ASP A 131 -3.10 21.62 -1.62
CA ASP A 131 -3.51 21.86 -0.24
C ASP A 131 -2.34 22.30 0.66
N SER A 132 -1.19 22.68 0.08
CA SER A 132 -0.02 23.10 0.85
C SER A 132 -0.30 24.38 1.66
N THR A 133 0.21 24.41 2.89
CA THR A 133 0.10 25.60 3.77
C THR A 133 1.25 26.57 3.56
N ASN A 134 2.37 26.11 3.01
CA ASN A 134 3.55 26.91 2.74
C ASN A 134 3.36 27.77 1.47
N ALA A 135 3.26 29.08 1.64
CA ALA A 135 3.05 30.03 0.54
C ALA A 135 4.15 29.99 -0.54
N VAL A 136 5.41 29.83 -0.14
CA VAL A 136 6.55 29.74 -1.08
C VAL A 136 6.45 28.47 -1.90
N LEU A 137 6.04 27.36 -1.29
CA LEU A 137 5.86 26.10 -2.02
C LEU A 137 4.72 26.21 -3.04
N ARG A 138 3.56 26.78 -2.65
CA ARG A 138 2.44 26.99 -3.58
C ARG A 138 2.85 27.80 -4.81
N GLU A 139 3.60 28.89 -4.60
CA GLU A 139 4.10 29.72 -5.71
C GLU A 139 5.02 28.92 -6.64
N LEU A 140 5.86 28.03 -6.09
CA LEU A 140 6.72 27.16 -6.89
C LEU A 140 5.92 26.12 -7.70
N VAL A 141 4.88 25.54 -7.12
CA VAL A 141 3.98 24.58 -7.79
C VAL A 141 3.19 25.28 -8.91
N GLU A 142 2.64 26.46 -8.62
CA GLU A 142 1.92 27.28 -9.60
C GLU A 142 2.83 27.70 -10.77
N LEU A 143 4.07 28.10 -10.47
CA LEU A 143 5.07 28.45 -11.48
C LEU A 143 5.40 27.25 -12.38
N GLU A 144 5.50 26.05 -11.82
CA GLU A 144 5.74 24.84 -12.61
C GLU A 144 4.54 24.53 -13.52
N CYS A 145 3.31 24.64 -13.00
CA CYS A 145 2.09 24.52 -13.82
C CYS A 145 2.07 25.53 -14.97
N HIS A 146 2.48 26.78 -14.70
CA HIS A 146 2.55 27.84 -15.71
C HIS A 146 3.52 27.49 -16.84
N LYS A 147 4.71 26.96 -16.51
CA LYS A 147 5.70 26.54 -17.54
C LYS A 147 5.14 25.48 -18.48
N TRP A 148 4.39 24.51 -17.96
CA TRP A 148 3.77 23.47 -18.79
C TRP A 148 2.62 24.02 -19.62
N LYS A 149 1.87 24.98 -19.08
CA LYS A 149 0.85 25.72 -19.83
C LYS A 149 1.45 26.51 -21.00
N GLU A 150 2.59 27.17 -20.81
CA GLU A 150 3.32 27.87 -21.88
C GLU A 150 3.82 26.91 -22.99
N ARG A 151 4.07 25.64 -22.64
CA ARG A 151 4.42 24.58 -23.61
C ARG A 151 3.20 24.02 -24.35
N GLY A 152 1.99 24.52 -24.09
CA GLY A 152 0.76 24.10 -24.75
C GLY A 152 0.04 22.92 -24.10
N VAL A 153 0.42 22.51 -22.88
CA VAL A 153 -0.31 21.49 -22.12
C VAL A 153 -1.45 22.16 -21.34
N ASN A 154 -2.63 21.55 -21.32
CA ASN A 154 -3.76 22.08 -20.56
C ASN A 154 -3.63 21.73 -19.07
N VAL A 155 -2.88 22.56 -18.34
CA VAL A 155 -2.67 22.43 -16.89
C VAL A 155 -3.54 23.42 -16.13
N LYS A 156 -4.19 22.95 -15.06
CA LYS A 156 -4.99 23.72 -14.11
C LYS A 156 -4.38 23.57 -12.73
N TYR A 157 -4.06 24.70 -12.13
CA TYR A 157 -3.62 24.76 -10.74
C TYR A 157 -4.79 25.25 -9.90
N GLU A 158 -5.17 24.47 -8.89
CA GLU A 158 -6.31 24.76 -8.03
C GLU A 158 -5.87 24.70 -6.57
N THR A 159 -6.33 25.67 -5.79
CA THR A 159 -6.17 25.70 -4.34
C THR A 159 -7.53 25.92 -3.70
N ARG A 160 -7.71 25.42 -2.48
CA ARG A 160 -8.94 25.63 -1.71
C ARG A 160 -8.67 26.28 -0.37
N ASN A 161 -9.69 26.93 0.17
CA ASN A 161 -9.60 27.64 1.44
C ASN A 161 -9.85 26.72 2.64
N ASN A 162 -10.49 25.56 2.44
CA ASN A 162 -10.88 24.65 3.51
C ASN A 162 -10.45 23.22 3.18
N GLN A 163 -9.65 22.61 4.06
CA GLN A 163 -9.10 21.26 3.88
C GLN A 163 -10.05 20.14 4.36
N ASN A 164 -11.35 20.43 4.43
CA ASN A 164 -12.37 19.43 4.78
C ASN A 164 -12.28 18.22 3.83
N GLY A 165 -12.31 17.02 4.40
CA GLY A 165 -12.20 15.77 3.66
C GLY A 165 -10.80 15.44 3.14
N TYR A 166 -9.77 16.24 3.48
CA TYR A 166 -8.37 16.02 3.09
C TYR A 166 -8.25 15.71 1.59
N LYS A 167 -7.44 14.71 1.21
CA LYS A 167 -7.25 14.26 -0.17
C LYS A 167 -8.57 13.97 -0.90
N ALA A 168 -9.51 13.27 -0.24
CA ALA A 168 -10.79 12.94 -0.86
C ALA A 168 -11.63 14.19 -1.15
N GLY A 169 -11.64 15.15 -0.22
CA GLY A 169 -12.32 16.43 -0.43
C GLY A 169 -11.71 17.25 -1.56
N ALA A 170 -10.38 17.29 -1.67
CA ALA A 170 -9.70 17.98 -2.77
C ALA A 170 -10.06 17.37 -4.12
N LEU A 171 -10.08 16.04 -4.22
CA LEU A 171 -10.46 15.33 -5.44
C LEU A 171 -11.90 15.62 -5.86
N ILE A 172 -12.85 15.59 -4.91
CA ILE A 172 -14.27 15.90 -5.16
C ILE A 172 -14.42 17.34 -5.65
N GLU A 173 -13.83 18.33 -4.96
CA GLU A 173 -13.90 19.73 -5.37
C GLU A 173 -13.25 19.95 -6.76
N GLY A 174 -12.20 19.20 -7.06
CA GLY A 174 -11.58 19.18 -8.38
C GLY A 174 -12.54 18.72 -9.48
N LEU A 175 -13.40 17.74 -9.21
CA LEU A 175 -14.40 17.23 -10.15
C LEU A 175 -15.57 18.21 -10.38
N GLU A 176 -15.83 19.12 -9.44
CA GLU A 176 -16.89 20.13 -9.55
C GLU A 176 -16.52 21.31 -10.47
N LYS A 177 -15.27 21.40 -10.93
CA LYS A 177 -14.80 22.49 -11.79
C LYS A 177 -15.46 22.41 -13.16
N GLN A 178 -15.91 23.55 -13.69
CA GLN A 178 -16.64 23.63 -14.95
C GLN A 178 -15.90 22.99 -16.15
N TYR A 179 -14.57 23.08 -16.19
CA TYR A 179 -13.78 22.50 -17.28
C TYR A 179 -13.65 20.97 -17.22
N VAL A 180 -14.13 20.33 -16.14
CA VAL A 180 -14.12 18.86 -15.96
C VAL A 180 -15.39 18.21 -16.51
N THR A 181 -16.46 18.97 -16.73
CA THR A 181 -17.77 18.42 -17.13
C THR A 181 -17.73 17.58 -18.41
N ASP A 182 -16.81 17.88 -19.32
CA ASP A 182 -16.65 17.15 -20.59
C ASP A 182 -15.66 15.98 -20.52
N CYS A 183 -15.05 15.71 -19.34
CA CYS A 183 -14.12 14.60 -19.15
C CYS A 183 -14.87 13.28 -18.99
N GLU A 184 -14.54 12.29 -19.83
CA GLU A 184 -15.15 10.96 -19.80
C GLU A 184 -14.46 10.06 -18.77
N PHE A 185 -13.15 10.24 -18.59
CA PHE A 185 -12.35 9.45 -17.67
C PHE A 185 -11.54 10.34 -16.73
N VAL A 186 -11.33 9.84 -15.51
CA VAL A 186 -10.49 10.47 -14.50
C VAL A 186 -9.39 9.51 -14.10
N VAL A 187 -8.16 10.01 -14.07
CA VAL A 187 -6.98 9.34 -13.58
C VAL A 187 -6.47 10.11 -12.37
N ILE A 188 -6.13 9.39 -11.30
CA ILE A 188 -5.63 9.99 -10.07
C ILE A 188 -4.21 9.49 -9.86
N PHE A 189 -3.27 10.41 -9.70
CA PHE A 189 -1.89 10.09 -9.35
C PHE A 189 -1.52 10.73 -8.02
N ASP A 190 -0.82 9.98 -7.17
CA ASP A 190 -0.22 10.54 -5.97
C ASP A 190 0.93 11.48 -6.36
N ALA A 191 1.23 12.47 -5.50
CA ALA A 191 2.20 13.52 -5.79
C ALA A 191 3.65 13.00 -5.94
N ASP A 192 3.95 11.81 -5.45
CA ASP A 192 5.24 11.14 -5.59
C ASP A 192 5.27 10.14 -6.75
N PHE A 193 4.12 9.88 -7.39
CA PHE A 193 4.02 8.94 -8.49
C PHE A 193 4.42 9.57 -9.82
N GLN A 194 5.24 8.85 -10.58
CA GLN A 194 5.72 9.23 -11.91
C GLN A 194 5.26 8.17 -12.91
N PRO A 195 4.09 8.35 -13.55
CA PRO A 195 3.60 7.40 -14.54
C PRO A 195 4.55 7.32 -15.75
N ASN A 196 4.65 6.14 -16.36
CA ASN A 196 5.28 5.99 -17.67
C ASN A 196 4.44 6.72 -18.73
N GLU A 197 5.10 7.23 -19.77
CA GLU A 197 4.47 7.99 -20.86
C GLU A 197 3.30 7.23 -21.52
N ASP A 198 3.37 5.89 -21.58
CA ASP A 198 2.36 5.03 -22.20
C ASP A 198 1.21 4.63 -21.25
N PHE A 199 1.13 5.20 -20.04
CA PHE A 199 0.15 4.81 -19.02
C PHE A 199 -1.30 4.88 -19.52
N LEU A 200 -1.68 5.96 -20.22
CA LEU A 200 -3.05 6.13 -20.72
C LEU A 200 -3.39 5.10 -21.81
N TRP A 201 -2.44 4.81 -22.70
CA TRP A 201 -2.58 3.72 -23.69
C TRP A 201 -2.72 2.35 -23.04
N ARG A 202 -2.15 2.15 -21.86
CA ARG A 202 -2.27 0.90 -21.11
C ARG A 202 -3.51 0.80 -20.24
N THR A 203 -4.32 1.85 -20.12
CA THR A 203 -5.44 1.88 -19.17
C THR A 203 -6.77 2.26 -19.82
N ILE A 204 -6.85 3.40 -20.51
CA ILE A 204 -8.07 3.92 -21.12
C ILE A 204 -8.73 2.94 -22.11
N PRO A 205 -7.98 2.22 -22.98
CA PRO A 205 -8.55 1.21 -23.86
C PRO A 205 -9.45 0.15 -23.21
N TYR A 206 -9.15 -0.24 -21.96
CA TYR A 206 -9.96 -1.21 -21.24
C TYR A 206 -11.35 -0.68 -20.90
N LEU A 207 -11.43 0.59 -20.53
CA LEU A 207 -12.68 1.28 -20.19
C LEU A 207 -13.52 1.52 -21.46
N ILE A 208 -12.89 1.90 -22.57
CA ILE A 208 -13.58 2.07 -23.87
C ILE A 208 -14.20 0.74 -24.35
N LYS A 209 -13.45 -0.36 -24.27
CA LYS A 209 -13.93 -1.65 -24.80
C LYS A 209 -14.95 -2.33 -23.90
N ASN A 210 -15.03 -1.99 -22.62
CA ASN A 210 -15.93 -2.61 -21.68
C ASN A 210 -16.74 -1.57 -20.88
N PRO A 211 -17.96 -1.24 -21.31
CA PRO A 211 -18.84 -0.30 -20.60
C PRO A 211 -19.21 -0.74 -19.17
N GLU A 212 -19.08 -2.02 -18.83
CA GLU A 212 -19.32 -2.52 -17.47
C GLU A 212 -18.12 -2.33 -16.53
N LEU A 213 -16.96 -1.93 -17.06
CA LEU A 213 -15.74 -1.72 -16.27
C LEU A 213 -15.70 -0.28 -15.72
N GLY A 214 -15.82 -0.13 -14.40
CA GLY A 214 -15.76 1.18 -13.74
C GLY A 214 -14.38 1.63 -13.26
N LEU A 215 -13.38 0.75 -13.18
CA LEU A 215 -12.06 1.06 -12.63
C LEU A 215 -10.96 0.21 -13.25
N VAL A 216 -9.84 0.86 -13.58
CA VAL A 216 -8.56 0.21 -13.90
C VAL A 216 -7.53 0.62 -12.86
N GLN A 217 -6.93 -0.36 -12.19
CA GLN A 217 -5.86 -0.13 -11.23
C GLN A 217 -4.53 -0.61 -11.82
N ALA A 218 -3.56 0.30 -11.89
CA ALA A 218 -2.19 0.01 -12.27
C ALA A 218 -1.29 -0.14 -11.03
N ARG A 219 -0.10 -0.70 -11.22
CA ARG A 219 0.94 -0.86 -10.20
C ARG A 219 2.20 -0.13 -10.63
#